data_AF-A0A7J6ULJ1-F1
#
_entry.id   AF-A0A7J6ULJ1-F1
#
_cell.length_a   1.000
_cell.length_b   1.000
_cell.length_c   1.000
_cell.angle_alpha   90.00
_cell.angle_beta   90.00
_cell.angle_gamma   90.00
#
_symmetry.space_group_name_H-M   'P 1'
#
loop_
_entity.id
_entity.type
_entity.pdbx_description
1 polymer ?
#
loop_
_entity_poly.entity_id
_entity_poly.type
_entity_poly.pdbx_seq_one_letter_code
_entity_poly.pdbx_strand_id
1 'polypeptide(L)'
;MPVGPVIDGVALPDVPLEVVRVGKHNKVPAIAGVNHDEGTAFVMALKALVPNVPVIPTEKSVEDTIYYVLQDEAAYVYGEENLGFELAAEMVRDIIFHCPTMALAEALSDQGVDSYVYGFEMNPLFPKMIANINTGDIPGMNFGNFTSFSDKPVSKKNPDVFELYMGHPPRRRGDAYHKVSDKFSCMWANMASGGSPLDGGAVCPAEPDLAEWGEYMGSDENPLGQYLHIGKKTTDSVVPR
;
A
#
# COMPACT_ATOMS: atom_id res chain seq x y z
N MET A 1 -11.32 0.40 15.33
CA MET A 1 -11.79 -0.89 15.89
C MET A 1 -11.27 -0.99 17.31
N PRO A 2 -12.09 -1.29 18.33
CA PRO A 2 -11.64 -1.24 19.73
C PRO A 2 -10.94 -2.53 20.22
N VAL A 3 -10.65 -3.49 19.33
CA VAL A 3 -9.99 -4.76 19.66
C VAL A 3 -8.89 -5.04 18.65
N GLY A 4 -7.76 -5.54 19.13
CA GLY A 4 -6.58 -5.87 18.33
C GLY A 4 -5.57 -6.71 19.13
N PRO A 5 -4.47 -7.15 18.50
CA PRO A 5 -3.38 -7.84 19.19
C PRO A 5 -2.82 -6.99 20.33
N VAL A 6 -2.42 -7.63 21.43
CA VAL A 6 -1.78 -7.00 22.59
C VAL A 6 -0.53 -7.79 22.97
N ILE A 7 0.41 -7.13 23.64
CA ILE A 7 1.56 -7.79 24.27
C ILE A 7 1.03 -8.56 25.49
N ASP A 8 0.84 -9.86 25.31
CA ASP A 8 0.27 -10.75 26.33
C ASP A 8 1.34 -11.54 27.09
N GLY A 9 2.61 -11.44 26.68
CA GLY A 9 3.72 -12.19 27.28
C GLY A 9 3.77 -13.66 26.87
N VAL A 10 2.83 -14.11 26.02
CA VAL A 10 2.67 -15.52 25.62
C VAL A 10 2.75 -15.67 24.11
N ALA A 11 1.74 -15.18 23.38
CA ALA A 11 1.74 -15.18 21.91
C ALA A 11 2.59 -14.03 21.35
N LEU A 12 2.53 -12.86 22.00
CA LEU A 12 3.35 -11.69 21.70
C LEU A 12 4.11 -11.29 22.96
N PRO A 13 5.40 -11.70 23.07
CA PRO A 13 6.17 -11.45 24.28
C PRO A 13 6.63 -10.00 24.44
N ASP A 14 6.69 -9.23 23.34
CA ASP A 14 7.13 -7.84 23.32
C ASP A 14 6.57 -7.12 22.07
N VAL A 15 6.96 -5.86 21.85
CA VAL A 15 6.69 -5.10 20.64
C VAL A 15 7.17 -5.89 19.41
N PRO A 16 6.30 -6.21 18.43
CA PRO A 16 6.64 -7.10 17.32
C PRO A 16 7.92 -6.71 16.55
N LEU A 17 8.08 -5.42 16.27
CA LEU A 17 9.25 -4.93 15.54
C LEU A 17 10.55 -5.12 16.33
N GLU A 18 10.52 -4.92 17.65
CA GLU A 18 11.68 -5.15 18.51
C GLU A 18 12.06 -6.64 18.58
N VAL A 19 11.06 -7.53 18.65
CA VAL A 19 11.27 -8.99 18.57
C VAL A 19 12.01 -9.36 17.28
N VAL A 20 11.64 -8.72 16.15
CA VAL A 20 12.33 -8.93 14.87
C VAL A 20 13.76 -8.39 14.93
N ARG A 21 13.96 -7.14 15.37
CA ARG A 21 15.27 -6.47 15.49
C ARG A 21 16.29 -7.23 16.34
N VAL A 22 15.85 -7.89 17.41
CA VAL A 22 16.74 -8.71 18.25
C VAL A 22 16.89 -10.15 17.75
N GLY A 23 16.35 -10.47 16.57
CA GLY A 23 16.49 -11.77 15.93
C GLY A 23 15.62 -12.88 16.52
N LYS A 24 14.68 -12.58 17.41
CA LYS A 24 13.80 -13.56 18.08
C LYS A 24 12.56 -13.92 17.23
N HIS A 25 12.78 -14.18 15.95
CA HIS A 25 11.76 -14.54 14.98
C HIS A 25 12.24 -15.70 14.09
N ASN A 26 11.32 -16.32 13.35
CA ASN A 26 11.68 -17.36 12.38
C ASN A 26 12.39 -16.75 11.18
N LYS A 27 13.56 -17.28 10.84
CA LYS A 27 14.38 -16.83 9.70
C LYS A 27 13.87 -17.46 8.41
N VAL A 28 12.87 -16.84 7.81
CA VAL A 28 12.26 -17.28 6.55
C VAL A 28 12.21 -16.10 5.57
N PRO A 29 12.48 -16.32 4.28
CA PRO A 29 12.32 -15.27 3.28
C PRO A 29 10.93 -14.65 3.35
N ALA A 30 10.83 -13.34 3.20
CA ALA A 30 9.60 -12.61 3.38
C ALA A 30 9.33 -11.62 2.24
N ILE A 31 8.07 -11.55 1.80
CA ILE A 31 7.57 -10.46 0.95
C ILE A 31 6.68 -9.56 1.79
N ALA A 32 6.89 -8.25 1.66
CA ALA A 32 5.99 -7.23 2.20
C ALA A 32 5.66 -6.21 1.10
N GLY A 33 4.58 -5.45 1.28
CA GLY A 33 4.25 -4.41 0.32
C GLY A 33 3.13 -3.50 0.75
N VAL A 34 3.00 -2.41 0.01
CA VAL A 34 2.05 -1.32 0.27
C VAL A 34 1.42 -0.86 -1.03
N ASN A 35 0.21 -0.31 -0.98
CA ASN A 35 -0.36 0.38 -2.13
C ASN A 35 0.00 1.88 -2.11
N HIS A 36 0.18 2.46 -3.29
CA HIS A 36 0.59 3.86 -3.44
C HIS A 36 -0.34 4.86 -2.74
N ASP A 37 -1.64 4.55 -2.66
CA ASP A 37 -2.70 5.45 -2.22
C ASP A 37 -3.54 4.89 -1.04
N GLU A 38 -2.98 4.03 -0.17
CA GLU A 38 -3.74 3.36 0.90
C GLU A 38 -4.50 4.29 1.84
N GLY A 39 -3.91 5.44 2.17
CA GLY A 39 -4.52 6.36 3.12
C GLY A 39 -5.79 7.03 2.62
N THR A 40 -6.04 7.05 1.30
CA THR A 40 -7.25 7.64 0.70
C THR A 40 -8.55 7.04 1.27
N ALA A 41 -8.52 5.76 1.65
CA ALA A 41 -9.64 5.04 2.27
C ALA A 41 -10.05 5.60 3.64
N PHE A 42 -9.07 6.15 4.36
CA PHE A 42 -9.16 6.39 5.79
C PHE A 42 -9.26 7.88 6.12
N VAL A 43 -9.04 8.78 5.15
CA VAL A 43 -9.14 10.23 5.37
C VAL A 43 -10.49 10.64 5.95
N MET A 44 -11.60 10.09 5.43
CA MET A 44 -12.94 10.40 5.95
C MET A 44 -13.16 9.90 7.39
N ALA A 45 -12.41 8.87 7.82
CA ALA A 45 -12.49 8.35 9.17
C ALA A 45 -11.77 9.26 10.20
N LEU A 46 -10.90 10.18 9.76
CA LEU A 46 -10.18 11.08 10.65
C LEU A 46 -11.12 11.93 11.52
N LYS A 47 -12.24 12.40 10.96
CA LYS A 47 -13.27 13.13 11.72
C LYS A 47 -13.83 12.32 12.91
N ALA A 48 -13.91 10.99 12.78
CA ALA A 48 -14.41 10.14 13.86
C ALA A 48 -13.35 9.87 14.94
N LEU A 49 -12.06 10.10 14.63
CA LEU A 49 -10.93 9.76 15.47
C LEU A 49 -10.30 10.98 16.15
N VAL A 50 -10.30 12.13 15.47
CA VAL A 50 -9.64 13.35 15.90
C VAL A 50 -10.68 14.43 16.16
N PRO A 51 -10.75 15.00 17.38
CA PRO A 51 -11.67 16.08 17.69
C PRO A 51 -11.48 17.28 16.74
N ASN A 52 -12.57 17.90 16.31
CA ASN A 52 -12.60 19.12 15.49
C ASN A 52 -12.06 19.00 14.06
N VAL A 53 -11.71 17.80 13.57
CA VAL A 53 -11.33 17.60 12.17
C VAL A 53 -12.58 17.59 11.27
N PRO A 54 -12.64 18.42 10.21
CA PRO A 54 -13.75 18.41 9.27
C PRO A 54 -13.78 17.12 8.42
N VAL A 55 -14.93 16.83 7.78
CA VAL A 55 -15.09 15.65 6.90
C VAL A 55 -14.10 15.68 5.73
N ILE A 56 -13.85 16.89 5.21
CA ILE A 56 -12.82 17.17 4.22
C ILE A 56 -11.73 17.95 4.95
N PRO A 57 -10.56 17.32 5.24
CA PRO A 57 -9.49 17.98 5.96
C PRO A 57 -8.96 19.21 5.22
N THR A 58 -8.72 20.28 5.97
CA THR A 58 -7.83 21.37 5.58
C THR A 58 -6.40 21.04 5.99
N GLU A 59 -5.40 21.68 5.39
CA GLU A 59 -3.99 21.55 5.77
C GLU A 59 -3.78 21.67 7.29
N LYS A 60 -4.30 22.74 7.90
CA LYS A 60 -4.27 22.94 9.36
C LYS A 60 -4.86 21.75 10.15
N SER A 61 -5.96 21.18 9.68
CA SER A 61 -6.57 20.02 10.36
C SER A 61 -5.76 18.73 10.19
N VAL A 62 -4.94 18.64 9.14
CA VAL A 62 -3.96 17.57 8.98
C VAL A 62 -2.81 17.76 9.97
N GLU A 63 -2.27 18.97 10.12
CA GLU A 63 -1.26 19.27 11.14
C GLU A 63 -1.77 18.94 12.56
N ASP A 64 -2.98 19.39 12.89
CA ASP A 64 -3.62 19.09 14.18
C ASP A 64 -3.79 17.57 14.37
N THR A 65 -4.08 16.84 13.28
CA THR A 65 -4.17 15.36 13.29
C THR A 65 -2.81 14.71 13.53
N ILE A 66 -1.74 15.18 12.88
CA ILE A 66 -0.37 14.67 13.06
C ILE A 66 0.03 14.83 14.51
N TYR A 67 -0.14 16.03 15.05
CA TYR A 67 0.17 16.30 16.43
C TYR A 67 -0.65 15.42 17.38
N TYR A 68 -1.95 15.25 17.11
CA TYR A 68 -2.81 14.40 17.92
C TYR A 68 -2.40 12.91 17.87
N VAL A 69 -2.01 12.38 16.71
CA VAL A 69 -1.71 10.96 16.51
C VAL A 69 -0.28 10.62 16.90
N LEU A 70 0.70 11.39 16.44
CA LEU A 70 2.13 11.14 16.66
C LEU A 70 2.65 11.75 17.95
N GLN A 71 1.93 12.74 18.52
CA GLN A 71 2.43 13.56 19.63
C GLN A 71 3.78 14.22 19.28
N ASP A 72 3.99 14.52 18.00
CA ASP A 72 5.23 15.03 17.41
C ASP A 72 4.93 16.11 16.36
N GLU A 73 5.86 17.05 16.18
CA GLU A 73 5.78 18.18 15.24
C GLU A 73 6.22 17.79 13.80
N ALA A 74 6.43 16.50 13.53
CA ALA A 74 6.90 15.95 12.25
C ALA A 74 6.03 16.26 11.01
N ALA A 75 4.96 17.06 11.16
CA ALA A 75 4.14 17.58 10.06
C ALA A 75 4.95 18.31 8.97
N TYR A 76 6.14 18.82 9.31
CA TYR A 76 6.98 19.61 8.40
C TYR A 76 7.63 18.83 7.23
N VAL A 77 7.51 17.50 7.18
CA VAL A 77 8.17 16.67 6.14
C VAL A 77 7.38 16.68 4.82
N TYR A 78 6.10 17.04 4.84
CA TYR A 78 5.28 17.10 3.65
C TYR A 78 5.27 18.54 3.08
N GLY A 79 5.68 18.70 1.82
CA GLY A 79 5.90 20.02 1.20
C GLY A 79 4.66 20.94 1.14
N GLU A 80 4.90 22.24 0.96
CA GLU A 80 3.90 23.34 1.01
C GLU A 80 2.76 23.29 -0.03
N GLU A 81 2.75 22.32 -0.97
CA GLU A 81 1.83 22.30 -2.12
C GLU A 81 0.71 21.22 -2.08
N ASN A 82 0.41 20.59 -0.93
CA ASN A 82 -0.62 19.55 -0.89
C ASN A 82 -1.96 19.99 -0.25
N LEU A 83 -2.99 20.02 -1.10
CA LEU A 83 -4.39 20.29 -0.78
C LEU A 83 -4.93 19.29 0.27
N GLY A 84 -4.86 19.62 1.56
CA GLY A 84 -5.59 19.04 2.72
C GLY A 84 -5.90 17.53 2.68
N PHE A 85 -6.83 17.09 1.83
CA PHE A 85 -7.16 15.68 1.62
C PHE A 85 -6.00 14.84 1.09
N GLU A 86 -5.24 15.31 0.09
CA GLU A 86 -4.12 14.55 -0.48
C GLU A 86 -2.99 14.41 0.52
N LEU A 87 -2.68 15.50 1.22
CA LEU A 87 -1.75 15.52 2.35
C LEU A 87 -2.18 14.53 3.44
N ALA A 88 -3.45 14.55 3.85
CA ALA A 88 -3.98 13.61 4.83
C ALA A 88 -3.88 12.16 4.35
N ALA A 89 -4.12 11.90 3.07
CA ALA A 89 -4.05 10.56 2.51
C ALA A 89 -2.60 10.02 2.49
N GLU A 90 -1.63 10.86 2.11
CA GLU A 90 -0.21 10.49 2.11
C GLU A 90 0.29 10.25 3.53
N MET A 91 -0.04 11.14 4.46
CA MET A 91 0.27 10.99 5.88
C MET A 91 -0.29 9.69 6.45
N VAL A 92 -1.58 9.42 6.24
CA VAL A 92 -2.20 8.18 6.74
C VAL A 92 -1.56 6.94 6.12
N ARG A 93 -1.25 6.98 4.81
CA ARG A 93 -0.50 5.90 4.14
C ARG A 93 0.83 5.67 4.84
N ASP A 94 1.59 6.73 5.08
CA ASP A 94 2.97 6.60 5.56
C ASP A 94 3.03 6.10 7.00
N ILE A 95 2.22 6.67 7.89
CA ILE A 95 2.22 6.33 9.31
C ILE A 95 1.69 4.91 9.55
N ILE A 96 0.61 4.53 8.87
CA ILE A 96 -0.09 3.27 9.17
C ILE A 96 0.50 2.10 8.38
N PHE A 97 1.02 2.35 7.18
CA PHE A 97 1.38 1.27 6.26
C PHE A 97 2.81 1.37 5.73
N HIS A 98 3.18 2.47 5.08
CA HIS A 98 4.46 2.59 4.36
C HIS A 98 5.66 2.47 5.31
N CYS A 99 5.83 3.41 6.24
CA CYS A 99 6.98 3.43 7.13
C CYS A 99 7.09 2.16 7.99
N PRO A 100 6.01 1.64 8.59
CA PRO A 100 6.07 0.36 9.31
C PRO A 100 6.51 -0.82 8.43
N THR A 101 6.09 -0.85 7.15
CA THR A 101 6.50 -1.91 6.21
C THR A 101 7.99 -1.84 5.91
N MET A 102 8.53 -0.64 5.66
CA MET A 102 9.96 -0.45 5.44
C MET A 102 10.78 -0.82 6.69
N ALA A 103 10.34 -0.36 7.86
CA ALA A 103 11.02 -0.67 9.12
C ALA A 103 11.06 -2.18 9.43
N LEU A 104 9.99 -2.91 9.06
CA LEU A 104 9.98 -4.37 9.18
C LEU A 104 10.95 -5.02 8.18
N ALA A 105 10.97 -4.57 6.93
CA ALA A 105 11.87 -5.10 5.90
C ALA A 105 13.34 -4.87 6.25
N GLU A 106 13.67 -3.67 6.74
CA GLU A 106 14.99 -3.33 7.28
C GLU A 106 15.37 -4.25 8.43
N ALA A 107 14.49 -4.39 9.45
CA ALA A 107 14.76 -5.25 10.59
C ALA A 107 14.93 -6.74 10.23
N LEU A 108 14.29 -7.21 9.16
CA LEU A 108 14.50 -8.56 8.62
C LEU A 108 15.85 -8.66 7.90
N SER A 109 16.18 -7.69 7.05
CA SER A 109 17.42 -7.62 6.29
C SER A 109 18.65 -7.54 7.21
N ASP A 110 18.62 -6.67 8.23
CA ASP A 110 19.66 -6.55 9.28
C ASP A 110 19.93 -7.87 10.01
N GLN A 111 18.93 -8.74 10.00
CA GLN A 111 18.94 -10.03 10.66
C GLN A 111 19.30 -11.18 9.73
N GLY A 112 19.78 -10.86 8.52
CA GLY A 112 20.23 -11.78 7.48
C GLY A 112 19.09 -12.58 6.85
N VAL A 113 17.88 -12.01 6.81
CA VAL A 113 16.71 -12.62 6.17
C VAL A 113 16.46 -11.96 4.82
N ASP A 114 16.35 -12.76 3.77
CA ASP A 114 15.96 -12.31 2.43
C ASP A 114 14.57 -11.65 2.51
N SER A 115 14.54 -10.32 2.40
CA SER A 115 13.32 -9.52 2.45
C SER A 115 13.08 -8.89 1.10
N TYR A 116 11.85 -8.91 0.62
CA TYR A 116 11.48 -8.33 -0.68
C TYR A 116 10.29 -7.40 -0.48
N VAL A 117 10.40 -6.18 -0.97
CA VAL A 117 9.37 -5.16 -0.79
C VAL A 117 8.80 -4.74 -2.14
N TYR A 118 7.50 -4.49 -2.22
CA TYR A 118 6.86 -3.89 -3.40
C TYR A 118 5.93 -2.72 -3.05
N GLY A 119 5.88 -1.75 -3.96
CA GLY A 119 4.89 -0.70 -4.01
C GLY A 119 3.89 -0.98 -5.14
N PHE A 120 2.62 -1.13 -4.79
CA PHE A 120 1.56 -1.44 -5.74
C PHE A 120 0.92 -0.16 -6.29
N GLU A 121 1.08 0.05 -7.60
CA GLU A 121 0.71 1.26 -8.34
C GLU A 121 -0.39 0.98 -9.38
N MET A 122 -1.54 0.53 -8.89
CA MET A 122 -2.77 0.61 -9.66
C MET A 122 -3.54 1.86 -9.30
N ASN A 123 -4.56 2.16 -10.12
CA ASN A 123 -5.54 3.18 -9.76
C ASN A 123 -6.03 2.93 -8.32
N PRO A 124 -6.12 3.99 -7.50
CA PRO A 124 -6.31 3.91 -6.05
C PRO A 124 -7.64 3.25 -5.70
N LEU A 125 -7.68 2.36 -4.70
CA LEU A 125 -8.92 1.70 -4.23
C LEU A 125 -10.05 2.68 -3.87
N PHE A 126 -9.68 3.92 -3.52
CA PHE A 126 -10.60 4.97 -3.15
C PHE A 126 -10.38 6.24 -4.00
N PRO A 127 -11.44 7.03 -4.20
CA PRO A 127 -11.36 8.33 -4.84
C PRO A 127 -10.27 9.24 -4.31
N LYS A 128 -9.42 9.71 -5.24
CA LYS A 128 -8.82 11.04 -5.09
C LYS A 128 -9.92 12.08 -5.32
N MET A 129 -10.04 13.04 -4.42
CA MET A 129 -10.90 14.21 -4.59
C MET A 129 -10.27 15.11 -5.66
N ILE A 130 -10.45 14.78 -6.93
CA ILE A 130 -9.91 15.56 -8.05
C ILE A 130 -10.90 16.68 -8.35
N ALA A 131 -10.44 17.94 -8.28
CA ALA A 131 -11.25 19.13 -8.56
C ALA A 131 -11.87 19.16 -9.98
N ASN A 132 -11.38 18.31 -10.90
CA ASN A 132 -11.79 18.25 -12.30
C ASN A 132 -12.14 16.83 -12.78
N ILE A 133 -12.92 16.07 -12.01
CA ILE A 133 -13.65 14.93 -12.60
C ILE A 133 -14.93 15.47 -13.22
N ASN A 134 -14.98 15.45 -14.55
CA ASN A 134 -16.17 15.76 -15.34
C ASN A 134 -17.17 14.59 -15.27
N THR A 135 -17.59 14.20 -14.06
CA THR A 135 -18.81 13.42 -13.82
C THR A 135 -19.91 14.43 -13.62
N GLY A 136 -20.61 14.79 -14.71
CA GLY A 136 -21.66 15.81 -14.75
C GLY A 136 -22.31 16.10 -13.38
N ASP A 137 -22.11 17.33 -12.92
CA ASP A 137 -22.79 18.03 -11.82
C ASP A 137 -22.88 17.35 -10.44
N ILE A 138 -22.07 16.35 -10.14
CA ILE A 138 -21.89 15.85 -8.76
C ILE A 138 -20.38 15.70 -8.49
N PRO A 139 -19.83 16.25 -7.37
CA PRO A 139 -18.46 16.01 -6.95
C PRO A 139 -18.26 14.49 -6.77
N GLY A 140 -17.65 13.85 -7.75
CA GLY A 140 -17.69 12.41 -7.94
C GLY A 140 -16.35 11.75 -7.67
N MET A 141 -16.40 10.77 -6.79
CA MET A 141 -15.32 9.88 -6.38
C MET A 141 -14.80 8.99 -7.54
N ASN A 142 -13.48 8.94 -7.82
CA ASN A 142 -12.86 8.03 -8.79
C ASN A 142 -12.28 6.75 -8.14
N PHE A 143 -12.98 5.61 -8.24
CA PHE A 143 -12.56 4.34 -7.63
C PHE A 143 -11.57 3.55 -8.51
N GLY A 144 -10.61 2.90 -7.87
CA GLY A 144 -9.63 1.97 -8.41
C GLY A 144 -9.60 0.68 -7.58
N ASN A 145 -8.71 -0.25 -7.88
CA ASN A 145 -9.19 -1.54 -8.39
C ASN A 145 -8.48 -2.79 -7.83
N PHE A 146 -9.22 -3.73 -7.22
CA PHE A 146 -8.86 -5.16 -7.13
C PHE A 146 -10.08 -6.11 -7.15
N THR A 147 -9.88 -7.28 -7.77
CA THR A 147 -10.65 -8.56 -7.84
C THR A 147 -12.16 -8.64 -7.60
N SER A 148 -12.97 -8.49 -8.66
CA SER A 148 -14.26 -9.21 -8.74
C SER A 148 -14.29 -10.13 -9.97
N PHE A 149 -14.64 -11.40 -9.75
CA PHE A 149 -14.95 -12.37 -10.81
C PHE A 149 -16.35 -12.15 -11.42
N SER A 150 -16.99 -11.01 -11.12
CA SER A 150 -18.36 -10.71 -11.54
C SER A 150 -18.35 -9.72 -12.71
N ASP A 151 -18.85 -10.17 -13.86
CA ASP A 151 -19.10 -9.37 -15.08
C ASP A 151 -20.28 -8.37 -14.93
N LYS A 152 -20.68 -8.03 -13.71
CA LYS A 152 -21.82 -7.14 -13.48
C LYS A 152 -21.40 -5.68 -13.64
N PRO A 153 -22.05 -4.93 -14.56
CA PRO A 153 -21.85 -3.49 -14.63
C PRO A 153 -22.42 -2.82 -13.36
N VAL A 154 -21.65 -1.91 -12.77
CA VAL A 154 -22.07 -1.14 -11.59
C VAL A 154 -23.37 -0.38 -11.89
N SER A 155 -24.42 -0.62 -11.10
CA SER A 155 -25.68 0.08 -11.22
C SER A 155 -25.55 1.55 -10.78
N LYS A 156 -25.75 2.50 -11.70
CA LYS A 156 -25.76 3.94 -11.38
C LYS A 156 -26.88 4.39 -10.44
N LYS A 157 -27.95 3.59 -10.29
CA LYS A 157 -29.13 3.97 -9.50
C LYS A 157 -29.11 3.44 -8.08
N ASN A 158 -28.40 2.34 -7.83
CA ASN A 158 -28.18 1.74 -6.52
C ASN A 158 -26.79 1.11 -6.55
N PRO A 159 -25.72 1.90 -6.35
CA PRO A 159 -24.39 1.33 -6.28
C PRO A 159 -24.32 0.42 -5.06
N ASP A 160 -24.16 -0.88 -5.30
CA ASP A 160 -23.69 -1.78 -4.25
C ASP A 160 -22.28 -1.31 -3.87
N VAL A 161 -22.03 -1.07 -2.58
CA VAL A 161 -20.71 -0.67 -2.09
C VAL A 161 -19.66 -1.70 -2.52
N PHE A 162 -20.01 -2.98 -2.61
CA PHE A 162 -19.14 -4.02 -3.11
C PHE A 162 -18.88 -3.92 -4.63
N GLU A 163 -19.89 -3.56 -5.43
CA GLU A 163 -19.70 -3.27 -6.87
C GLU A 163 -18.96 -1.95 -7.10
N LEU A 164 -19.10 -0.97 -6.21
CA LEU A 164 -18.35 0.28 -6.24
C LEU A 164 -16.88 0.06 -5.84
N TYR A 165 -16.65 -0.88 -4.92
CA TYR A 165 -15.35 -1.24 -4.35
C TYR A 165 -14.54 -2.23 -5.23
N MET A 166 -15.23 -3.15 -5.91
CA MET A 166 -14.60 -4.23 -6.71
C MET A 166 -14.96 -4.17 -8.20
N GLY A 167 -15.87 -3.27 -8.61
CA GLY A 167 -16.40 -3.23 -9.97
C GLY A 167 -15.38 -2.71 -10.97
N HIS A 168 -15.12 -3.51 -12.01
CA HIS A 168 -14.30 -3.12 -13.13
C HIS A 168 -14.96 -3.53 -14.45
N PRO A 169 -14.63 -2.87 -15.58
CA PRO A 169 -14.96 -3.41 -16.89
C PRO A 169 -14.41 -4.85 -17.01
N PRO A 170 -15.08 -5.76 -17.74
CA PRO A 170 -14.60 -7.13 -17.93
C PRO A 170 -13.16 -7.14 -18.42
N ARG A 171 -12.26 -7.78 -17.66
CA ARG A 171 -10.85 -7.86 -18.05
C ARG A 171 -10.72 -8.75 -19.28
N ARG A 172 -9.85 -8.34 -20.20
CA ARG A 172 -9.52 -9.13 -21.38
C ARG A 172 -8.11 -9.67 -21.22
N ARG A 173 -7.91 -10.94 -21.59
CA ARG A 173 -6.57 -11.53 -21.63
C ARG A 173 -5.62 -10.61 -22.40
N GLY A 174 -4.48 -10.30 -21.79
CA GLY A 174 -3.46 -9.41 -22.37
C GLY A 174 -3.67 -7.91 -22.16
N ASP A 175 -4.75 -7.48 -21.48
CA ASP A 175 -4.84 -6.10 -21.01
C ASP A 175 -3.81 -5.81 -19.90
N ALA A 176 -3.59 -4.52 -19.59
CA ALA A 176 -2.57 -4.13 -18.62
C ALA A 176 -2.83 -4.68 -17.19
N TYR A 177 -4.09 -4.88 -16.81
CA TYR A 177 -4.43 -5.44 -15.51
C TYR A 177 -4.16 -6.94 -15.46
N HIS A 178 -4.43 -7.65 -16.55
CA HIS A 178 -4.10 -9.06 -16.71
C HIS A 178 -2.59 -9.27 -16.69
N LYS A 179 -1.82 -8.41 -17.38
CA LYS A 179 -0.35 -8.47 -17.37
C LYS A 179 0.24 -8.29 -15.97
N VAL A 180 -0.22 -7.28 -15.21
CA VAL A 180 0.22 -7.10 -13.81
C VAL A 180 -0.21 -8.29 -12.96
N SER A 181 -1.43 -8.79 -13.14
CA SER A 181 -1.92 -9.98 -12.43
C SER A 181 -1.07 -11.22 -12.70
N ASP A 182 -0.66 -11.45 -13.95
CA ASP A 182 0.17 -12.59 -14.35
C ASP A 182 1.56 -12.48 -13.71
N LYS A 183 2.20 -11.30 -13.80
CA LYS A 183 3.51 -11.01 -13.17
C LYS A 183 3.45 -11.25 -11.66
N PHE A 184 2.48 -10.62 -10.99
CA PHE A 184 2.37 -10.69 -9.53
C PHE A 184 2.01 -12.10 -9.04
N SER A 185 1.12 -12.80 -9.75
CA SER A 185 0.78 -14.19 -9.41
C SER A 185 1.99 -15.13 -9.56
N CYS A 186 2.78 -14.94 -10.61
CA CYS A 186 4.03 -15.68 -10.81
C CYS A 186 5.02 -15.41 -9.66
N MET A 187 5.22 -14.14 -9.30
CA MET A 187 6.14 -13.76 -8.23
C MET A 187 5.76 -14.37 -6.87
N TRP A 188 4.48 -14.30 -6.49
CA TRP A 188 4.00 -14.94 -5.26
C TRP A 188 4.09 -16.47 -5.30
N ALA A 189 3.84 -17.09 -6.45
CA ALA A 189 3.96 -18.53 -6.60
C ALA A 189 5.42 -18.98 -6.46
N ASN A 190 6.36 -18.25 -7.07
CA ASN A 190 7.79 -18.48 -6.89
C ASN A 190 8.19 -18.32 -5.42
N MET A 191 7.77 -17.24 -4.77
CA MET A 191 8.07 -17.02 -3.36
C MET A 191 7.60 -18.20 -2.48
N ALA A 192 6.37 -18.66 -2.70
CA ALA A 192 5.82 -19.78 -1.95
C ALA A 192 6.55 -21.11 -2.22
N SER A 193 7.08 -21.29 -3.44
CA SER A 193 7.74 -22.52 -3.87
C SER A 193 9.20 -22.60 -3.45
N GLY A 194 9.94 -21.49 -3.49
CA GLY A 194 11.39 -21.49 -3.32
C GLY A 194 11.96 -20.33 -2.51
N GLY A 195 11.14 -19.50 -1.89
CA GLY A 195 11.60 -18.38 -1.04
C GLY A 195 12.19 -17.19 -1.81
N SER A 196 12.07 -17.18 -3.14
CA SER A 196 12.47 -16.06 -4.01
C SER A 196 11.31 -15.71 -4.94
N PRO A 197 11.01 -14.42 -5.16
CA PRO A 197 9.95 -14.00 -6.08
C PRO A 197 10.28 -14.27 -7.56
N LEU A 198 11.55 -14.44 -7.92
CA LEU A 198 11.96 -14.60 -9.32
C LEU A 198 12.30 -16.05 -9.68
N ASP A 199 12.96 -16.77 -8.76
CA ASP A 199 13.60 -18.06 -9.06
C ASP A 199 13.08 -19.22 -8.20
N GLY A 200 11.83 -19.14 -7.77
CA GLY A 200 11.21 -20.15 -6.89
C GLY A 200 10.79 -21.46 -7.55
N GLY A 201 10.92 -21.58 -8.87
CA GLY A 201 10.59 -22.80 -9.62
C GLY A 201 9.09 -23.06 -9.82
N ALA A 202 8.23 -22.06 -9.62
CA ALA A 202 6.80 -22.21 -9.88
C ALA A 202 6.48 -22.21 -11.38
N VAL A 203 5.37 -22.86 -11.73
CA VAL A 203 4.84 -22.81 -13.10
C VAL A 203 4.09 -21.49 -13.28
N CYS A 204 4.70 -20.57 -14.00
CA CYS A 204 4.11 -19.27 -14.29
C CYS A 204 3.27 -19.28 -15.58
N PRO A 205 2.37 -18.30 -15.77
CA PRO A 205 1.77 -18.01 -17.07
C PRO A 205 2.86 -17.83 -18.13
N ALA A 206 2.56 -18.08 -19.41
CA ALA A 206 3.58 -18.00 -20.47
C ALA A 206 4.19 -16.58 -20.54
N GLU A 207 5.52 -16.50 -20.32
CA GLU A 207 6.35 -15.30 -20.41
C GLU A 207 5.81 -14.08 -19.64
N PRO A 208 5.73 -14.14 -18.29
CA PRO A 208 5.57 -12.92 -17.55
C PRO A 208 6.90 -12.15 -17.70
N ASP A 209 6.84 -10.98 -18.29
CA ASP A 209 7.95 -10.03 -18.28
C ASP A 209 8.21 -9.61 -16.82
N LEU A 210 9.01 -10.38 -16.09
CA LEU A 210 9.28 -10.13 -14.68
C LEU A 210 10.31 -9.02 -14.57
N ALA A 211 9.93 -7.93 -13.90
CA ALA A 211 10.86 -6.91 -13.44
C ALA A 211 11.98 -7.52 -12.60
N GLU A 212 13.16 -6.90 -12.63
CA GLU A 212 14.17 -7.18 -11.60
C GLU A 212 13.61 -6.80 -10.22
N TRP A 213 13.63 -7.75 -9.29
CA TRP A 213 13.19 -7.60 -7.92
C TRP A 213 14.30 -8.10 -7.00
N GLY A 214 15.15 -7.17 -6.58
CA GLY A 214 16.21 -7.45 -5.60
C GLY A 214 15.67 -7.53 -4.17
N GLU A 215 16.50 -8.09 -3.30
CA GLU A 215 16.30 -8.04 -1.85
C GLU A 215 16.32 -6.58 -1.36
N TYR A 216 15.59 -6.31 -0.30
CA TYR A 216 15.56 -5.05 0.38
C TYR A 216 16.93 -4.76 1.01
N MET A 217 17.58 -3.73 0.49
CA MET A 217 18.82 -3.20 1.04
C MET A 217 18.66 -1.69 1.26
N GLY A 218 18.37 -1.30 2.49
CA GLY A 218 18.51 0.09 2.94
C GLY A 218 19.99 0.46 3.02
N SER A 219 20.34 1.69 2.64
CA SER A 219 21.68 2.24 2.84
C SER A 219 21.59 3.73 3.19
N ASP A 220 22.69 4.31 3.67
CA ASP A 220 22.77 5.76 3.90
C ASP A 220 22.49 6.56 2.61
N GLU A 221 22.77 5.99 1.43
CA GLU A 221 22.52 6.59 0.11
C GLU A 221 21.11 6.30 -0.43
N ASN A 222 20.47 5.22 0.01
CA ASN A 222 19.08 4.87 -0.30
C ASN A 222 18.37 4.39 0.98
N PRO A 223 17.95 5.31 1.86
CA PRO A 223 17.40 4.95 3.17
C PRO A 223 16.04 4.26 3.08
N LEU A 224 15.35 4.37 1.94
CA LEU A 224 14.10 3.67 1.68
C LEU A 224 14.33 2.26 1.13
N GLY A 225 15.56 1.91 0.80
CA GLY A 225 15.97 0.63 0.25
C GLY A 225 15.45 0.34 -1.15
N GLN A 226 15.82 -0.82 -1.68
CA GLN A 226 15.32 -1.30 -2.96
C GLN A 226 13.93 -1.92 -2.79
N TYR A 227 12.94 -1.45 -3.54
CA TYR A 227 11.63 -2.10 -3.62
C TYR A 227 11.02 -2.00 -5.03
N LEU A 228 10.24 -3.01 -5.40
CA LEU A 228 9.65 -3.13 -6.73
C LEU A 228 8.40 -2.24 -6.86
N HIS A 229 8.37 -1.34 -7.84
CA HIS A 229 7.13 -0.67 -8.25
C HIS A 229 6.39 -1.52 -9.27
N ILE A 230 5.17 -1.95 -8.95
CA ILE A 230 4.35 -2.79 -9.83
C ILE A 230 2.99 -2.14 -10.10
N GLY A 231 2.71 -1.83 -11.36
CA GLY A 231 1.51 -1.07 -11.72
C GLY A 231 1.20 -1.02 -13.21
N LYS A 232 0.13 -0.31 -13.57
CA LYS A 232 -0.31 -0.14 -14.98
C LYS A 232 0.58 0.82 -15.78
N LYS A 233 1.15 1.82 -15.10
CA LYS A 233 1.90 2.93 -15.72
C LYS A 233 3.41 2.76 -15.70
N THR A 234 3.92 1.79 -14.95
CA THR A 234 5.35 1.57 -14.82
C THR A 234 5.87 0.85 -16.07
N THR A 235 6.85 1.47 -16.73
CA THR A 235 7.95 0.65 -17.23
C THR A 235 8.60 0.11 -15.97
N ASP A 236 8.55 -1.21 -15.80
CA ASP A 236 9.13 -1.90 -14.66
C ASP A 236 10.55 -1.37 -14.42
N SER A 237 10.72 -0.58 -13.36
CA SER A 237 11.98 0.09 -13.06
C SER A 237 12.22 0.02 -11.56
N VAL A 238 13.43 -0.39 -11.21
CA VAL A 238 13.98 -0.23 -9.87
C VAL A 238 14.33 1.24 -9.76
N VAL A 239 13.51 2.02 -9.04
CA VAL A 239 13.77 3.44 -8.83
C VAL A 239 14.42 3.59 -7.45
N PRO A 240 15.72 3.92 -7.35
CA PRO A 240 16.22 4.56 -6.14
C PRO A 240 15.58 5.96 -6.10
N ARG A 241 14.86 6.29 -5.04
CA ARG A 241 14.41 7.68 -4.82
C ARG A 241 15.50 8.46 -4.12
#